data_AF-A0A1W6CMP4-F1
#
_entry.id   AF-A0A1W6CMP4-F1
#
_cell.length_a   1.000
_cell.length_b   1.000
_cell.length_c   1.000
_cell.angle_alpha   90.00
_cell.angle_beta   90.00
_cell.angle_gamma   90.00
#
_symmetry.space_group_name_H-M   'P 1'
#
loop_
_entity.id
_entity.type
_entity.pdbx_description
1 polymer ?
#
loop_
_entity_poly.entity_id
_entity_poly.type
_entity_poly.pdbx_seq_one_letter_code
_entity_poly.pdbx_strand_id
1 'polypeptide(L)'
;MTPVDIERIGQALYPGVSYRGRPAWRAWLADGLEDGGRPLNRRRVREWTSGAAAIPAGFAQLLELAEPLADRLALATLPRGTRIRERMAEVIAQGGGHGR
;
A
#
# COMPACT_ATOMS: atom_id res chain seq x y z
N MET A 1 -6.57 -8.94 -9.40
CA MET A 1 -6.81 -7.58 -8.86
C MET A 1 -7.09 -6.59 -9.98
N THR A 2 -8.21 -5.89 -9.90
CA THR A 2 -8.67 -4.89 -10.87
C THR A 2 -8.22 -3.46 -10.51
N PRO A 3 -8.32 -2.48 -11.41
CA PRO A 3 -8.04 -1.08 -11.08
C PRO A 3 -8.88 -0.53 -9.92
N VAL A 4 -10.14 -0.94 -9.84
CA VAL A 4 -11.07 -0.55 -8.77
C VAL A 4 -10.61 -1.11 -7.41
N ASP A 5 -10.12 -2.36 -7.39
CA ASP A 5 -9.57 -2.95 -6.17
C ASP A 5 -8.36 -2.17 -5.66
N ILE A 6 -7.44 -1.78 -6.56
CA ILE A 6 -6.23 -1.02 -6.19
C ILE A 6 -6.62 0.34 -5.62
N GLU A 7 -7.63 0.99 -6.19
CA GLU A 7 -8.14 2.25 -5.67
C GLU A 7 -8.75 2.11 -4.28
N ARG A 8 -9.61 1.12 -4.09
CA ARG A 8 -10.22 0.81 -2.79
C ARG A 8 -9.16 0.53 -1.73
N ILE A 9 -8.20 -0.34 -2.02
CA ILE A 9 -7.10 -0.70 -1.10
C ILE A 9 -6.21 0.51 -0.83
N GLY A 10 -5.84 1.27 -1.86
CA GLY A 10 -5.01 2.47 -1.72
C GLY A 10 -5.66 3.53 -0.82
N GLN A 11 -6.97 3.72 -0.94
CA GLN A 11 -7.73 4.61 -0.07
C GLN A 11 -7.83 4.08 1.36
N ALA A 12 -7.99 2.77 1.55
CA ALA A 12 -8.00 2.14 2.87
C ALA A 12 -6.64 2.25 3.59
N LEU A 13 -5.53 2.09 2.85
CA LEU A 13 -4.18 2.20 3.40
C LEU A 13 -3.79 3.66 3.70
N TYR A 14 -4.24 4.61 2.87
CA TYR A 14 -3.87 6.03 2.97
C TYR A 14 -5.10 6.95 3.05
N PRO A 15 -5.98 6.78 4.05
CA PRO A 15 -7.19 7.57 4.17
C PRO A 15 -6.87 9.06 4.34
N GLY A 16 -7.60 9.92 3.62
CA GLY A 16 -7.50 11.38 3.74
C GLY A 16 -6.20 12.00 3.21
N VAL A 17 -5.22 11.20 2.76
CA VAL A 17 -3.96 11.71 2.24
C VAL A 17 -4.18 12.51 0.95
N SER A 18 -3.82 13.80 0.99
CA SER A 18 -3.98 14.72 -0.13
C SER A 18 -2.72 15.55 -0.38
N TYR A 19 -2.55 16.00 -1.63
CA TYR A 19 -1.50 16.93 -2.03
C TYR A 19 -2.09 17.97 -2.97
N ARG A 20 -1.95 19.26 -2.62
CA ARG A 20 -2.56 20.39 -3.36
C ARG A 20 -4.06 20.16 -3.65
N GLY A 21 -4.80 19.70 -2.64
CA GLY A 21 -6.24 19.46 -2.71
C GLY A 21 -6.67 18.24 -3.52
N ARG A 22 -5.74 17.40 -3.98
CA ARG A 22 -6.05 16.16 -4.72
C ARG A 22 -5.69 14.91 -3.91
N PRO A 23 -6.45 13.81 -4.01
CA PRO A 23 -6.08 12.54 -3.38
C PRO A 23 -4.67 12.11 -3.82
N ALA A 24 -3.81 11.84 -2.85
CA ALA A 24 -2.40 11.53 -3.07
C ALA A 24 -2.02 10.09 -2.70
N TRP A 25 -3.02 9.25 -2.39
CA TRP A 25 -2.84 7.84 -2.06
C TRP A 25 -2.00 7.08 -3.10
N ARG A 26 -2.16 7.35 -4.42
CA ARG A 26 -1.36 6.69 -5.47
C ARG A 26 0.13 6.97 -5.34
N ALA A 27 0.49 8.20 -4.99
CA ALA A 27 1.88 8.58 -4.83
C ALA A 27 2.48 7.92 -3.59
N TRP A 28 1.73 7.91 -2.48
CA TRP A 28 2.16 7.26 -1.24
C TRP A 28 2.26 5.75 -1.37
N LEU A 29 1.31 5.14 -2.07
CA LEU A 29 1.34 3.72 -2.43
C LEU A 29 2.60 3.37 -3.23
N ALA A 30 2.94 4.16 -4.25
CA ALA A 30 4.16 3.97 -5.01
C ALA A 30 5.42 4.10 -4.15
N ASP A 31 5.44 5.06 -3.22
CA ASP A 31 6.57 5.25 -2.33
C ASP A 31 6.67 4.12 -1.27
N GLY A 32 5.56 3.50 -0.87
CA GLY A 32 5.53 2.39 0.09
C GLY A 32 5.73 0.98 -0.50
N LEU A 33 5.56 0.84 -1.83
CA LEU A 33 5.84 -0.40 -2.56
C LEU A 33 7.32 -0.44 -3.01
N GLU A 34 7.93 -1.62 -2.96
CA GLU A 34 9.34 -1.82 -3.36
C GLU A 34 9.49 -2.83 -4.49
N ASP A 35 10.36 -2.48 -5.44
CA ASP A 35 10.86 -3.38 -6.49
C ASP A 35 12.39 -3.39 -6.41
N GLY A 36 12.98 -4.50 -5.97
CA GLY A 36 14.43 -4.62 -5.79
C GLY A 36 15.04 -3.64 -4.77
N GLY A 37 14.33 -3.36 -3.67
CA GLY A 37 14.78 -2.45 -2.59
C GLY A 37 14.67 -0.95 -2.93
N ARG A 38 13.99 -0.60 -4.03
CA ARG A 38 13.72 0.78 -4.43
C ARG A 38 12.22 1.06 -4.47
N PRO A 39 11.78 2.30 -4.15
CA PRO A 39 10.39 2.68 -4.32
C PRO A 39 9.91 2.44 -5.75
N LEU A 40 8.68 1.99 -5.88
CA LEU A 40 8.07 1.73 -7.16
C LEU A 40 7.88 3.05 -7.94
N ASN A 41 8.07 2.99 -9.27
CA ASN A 41 7.80 4.15 -10.12
C ASN A 41 6.31 4.51 -10.09
N ARG A 42 5.97 5.76 -9.75
CA ARG A 42 4.59 6.29 -9.74
C ARG A 42 3.85 6.09 -11.05
N ARG A 43 4.56 6.07 -12.18
CA ARG A 43 3.97 5.74 -13.49
C ARG A 43 3.34 4.35 -13.50
N ARG A 44 3.99 3.33 -12.93
CA ARG A 44 3.46 1.97 -12.87
C ARG A 44 2.16 1.90 -12.06
N VAL A 45 2.12 2.53 -10.89
CA VAL A 45 0.88 2.57 -10.08
C VAL A 45 -0.25 3.23 -10.86
N ARG A 46 0.03 4.32 -11.60
CA ARG A 46 -0.97 4.94 -12.47
C ARG A 46 -1.47 3.97 -13.55
N GLU A 47 -0.57 3.29 -14.24
CA GLU A 47 -0.91 2.31 -15.28
C GLU A 47 -1.77 1.16 -14.73
N TRP A 48 -1.51 0.70 -13.51
CA TRP A 48 -2.36 -0.31 -12.85
C TRP A 48 -3.75 0.24 -12.52
N THR A 49 -3.83 1.46 -11.96
CA THR A 49 -5.10 2.09 -11.58
C THR A 49 -5.93 2.58 -12.77
N SER A 50 -5.35 2.69 -13.97
CA SER A 50 -6.08 2.99 -15.20
C SER A 50 -6.42 1.73 -16.01
N GLY A 51 -5.98 0.55 -15.56
CA GLY A 51 -6.10 -0.70 -16.33
C GLY A 51 -5.21 -0.77 -17.58
N ALA A 52 -4.25 0.15 -17.73
CA ALA A 52 -3.32 0.16 -18.87
C ALA A 52 -2.25 -0.94 -18.75
N ALA A 53 -1.99 -1.42 -17.53
CA ALA A 53 -1.12 -2.56 -17.29
C ALA A 53 -1.67 -3.43 -16.15
N ALA A 54 -1.44 -4.74 -16.24
CA ALA A 54 -1.71 -5.65 -15.15
C ALA A 54 -0.73 -5.42 -13.98
N ILE A 55 -1.23 -5.58 -12.76
CA ILE A 55 -0.40 -5.59 -11.56
C ILE A 55 0.33 -6.95 -11.46
N PRO A 56 1.65 -6.99 -11.23
CA PRO A 56 2.37 -8.24 -11.00
C PRO A 56 1.84 -8.98 -9.77
N ALA A 57 1.80 -10.32 -9.83
CA ALA A 57 1.19 -11.16 -8.82
C ALA A 57 1.69 -10.90 -7.39
N GLY A 58 3.00 -10.70 -7.20
CA GLY A 58 3.57 -10.41 -5.87
C GLY A 58 3.06 -9.10 -5.26
N PHE A 59 2.85 -8.06 -6.08
CA PHE A 59 2.26 -6.81 -5.60
C PHE A 59 0.76 -6.95 -5.33
N ALA A 60 0.04 -7.70 -6.17
CA ALA A 60 -1.37 -7.97 -5.94
C ALA A 60 -1.60 -8.70 -4.61
N GLN A 61 -0.82 -9.75 -4.36
CA GLN A 61 -0.89 -10.51 -3.11
C GLN A 61 -0.53 -9.66 -1.89
N LEU A 62 0.51 -8.83 -1.98
CA LEU A 62 0.86 -7.90 -0.91
C LEU A 62 -0.30 -6.95 -0.57
N LEU A 63 -0.94 -6.38 -1.58
CA LEU A 63 -2.06 -5.45 -1.39
C LEU A 63 -3.31 -6.14 -0.84
N GLU A 64 -3.62 -7.35 -1.33
CA GLU A 64 -4.71 -8.19 -0.80
C GLU A 64 -4.51 -8.51 0.69
N LEU A 65 -3.26 -8.78 1.11
CA LEU A 65 -2.95 -9.03 2.52
C LEU A 65 -2.89 -7.76 3.37
N ALA A 66 -2.49 -6.63 2.79
CA ALA A 66 -2.39 -5.35 3.51
C ALA A 66 -3.78 -4.77 3.84
N GLU A 67 -4.75 -4.96 2.95
CA GLU A 67 -6.10 -4.42 3.09
C GLU A 67 -6.80 -4.76 4.42
N PRO A 68 -6.97 -6.03 4.82
CA PRO A 68 -7.64 -6.37 6.08
C PRO A 68 -6.85 -5.89 7.31
N LEU A 69 -5.59 -5.48 7.14
CA LEU A 69 -4.74 -4.95 8.19
C LEU A 69 -4.64 -3.42 8.17
N ALA A 70 -5.28 -2.72 7.21
CA ALA A 70 -5.06 -1.30 6.96
C ALA A 70 -5.14 -0.43 8.23
N ASP A 71 -6.17 -0.64 9.04
CA ASP A 71 -6.37 0.08 10.31
C ASP A 71 -5.24 -0.16 11.31
N ARG A 72 -4.70 -1.38 11.35
CA ARG A 72 -3.58 -1.75 12.25
C ARG A 72 -2.24 -1.24 11.73
N LEU A 73 -2.08 -1.16 10.41
CA LEU A 73 -0.84 -0.68 9.80
C LEU A 73 -0.67 0.83 10.05
N ALA A 74 -1.77 1.59 10.10
CA ALA A 74 -1.81 3.04 10.32
C ALA A 74 -0.92 3.83 9.33
N LEU A 75 -0.80 3.38 8.09
CA LEU A 75 0.18 3.91 7.13
C LEU A 75 0.01 5.41 6.82
N ALA A 76 -1.22 5.94 6.87
CA ALA A 76 -1.46 7.37 6.67
C ALA A 76 -0.81 8.28 7.71
N THR A 77 -0.56 7.77 8.93
CA THR A 77 0.05 8.54 10.03
C THR A 77 1.56 8.36 10.10
N LEU A 78 2.11 7.39 9.37
CA LEU A 78 3.53 7.10 9.31
C LEU A 78 4.26 8.00 8.31
N PRO A 79 5.59 8.14 8.43
CA PRO A 79 6.39 8.86 7.45
C PRO A 79 6.18 8.32 6.03
N ARG A 80 6.13 9.24 5.06
CA ARG A 80 6.04 8.91 3.65
C ARG A 80 7.19 7.98 3.23
N GLY A 81 6.86 6.92 2.49
CA GLY A 81 7.83 5.92 2.05
C GLY A 81 8.03 4.77 3.03
N THR A 82 7.28 4.72 4.13
CA THR A 82 7.20 3.53 4.98
C THR A 82 6.81 2.31 4.14
N ARG A 83 7.56 1.21 4.27
CA ARG A 83 7.35 0.02 3.45
C ARG A 83 6.20 -0.80 3.98
N ILE A 84 5.24 -1.09 3.11
CA ILE A 84 4.02 -1.82 3.47
C ILE A 84 4.39 -3.20 4.03
N ARG A 85 5.31 -3.91 3.37
CA ARG A 85 5.76 -5.25 3.78
C ARG A 85 6.40 -5.26 5.17
N GLU A 86 7.27 -4.29 5.46
CA GLU A 86 7.95 -4.19 6.76
C GLU A 86 6.93 -3.87 7.86
N ARG A 87 6.04 -2.90 7.61
CA ARG A 87 5.02 -2.53 8.57
C ARG A 87 4.05 -3.67 8.87
N MET A 88 3.69 -4.46 7.86
CA MET A 88 2.91 -5.69 8.06
C MET A 88 3.65 -6.70 8.94
N ALA A 89 4.93 -6.93 8.71
CA ALA A 89 5.74 -7.83 9.53
C ALA A 89 5.78 -7.38 11.00
N GLU A 90 5.92 -6.07 11.26
CA GLU A 90 5.86 -5.51 12.61
C GLU A 90 4.50 -5.75 13.29
N VAL A 91 3.40 -5.46 12.59
CA VAL A 91 2.04 -5.68 13.12
C VAL A 91 1.79 -7.16 13.42
N ILE A 92 2.25 -8.06 12.55
CA ILE A 92 2.13 -9.51 12.76
C ILE A 92 2.97 -9.95 13.97
N ALA A 93 4.21 -9.47 14.10
CA ALA A 93 5.07 -9.80 15.23
C ALA A 93 4.48 -9.31 16.57
N GLN A 94 3.87 -8.13 16.58
CA GLN A 94 3.18 -7.60 17.76
C GLN A 94 1.92 -8.40 18.11
N GLY A 95 1.19 -8.91 17.10
CA GLY A 95 0.03 -9.77 17.29
C GLY A 95 0.36 -11.21 17.75
N GLY A 96 1.55 -11.72 17.41
CA GLY A 96 2.01 -13.06 17.78
C GLY A 96 2.61 -13.17 19.20
N GLY A 97 2.85 -12.04 19.88
CA GLY A 97 3.44 -12.00 21.22
C GLY A 97 2.48 -12.30 22.38
N HIS A 98 1.23 -12.65 22.11
CA HIS A 98 0.22 -13.00 23.13
C HIS A 98 -0.09 -14.50 23.13
N GLY A 99 0.95 -15.30 23.29
CA GLY A 99 0.86 -16.74 23.57
C GLY A 99 1.72 -17.06 24.79
N ARG A 100 1.17 -16.83 25.98
CA ARG A 100 1.54 -17.58 27.19
C ARG A 100 0.86 -18.94 27.15
#